data_AF-A0A7J9KEC1-F1
#
_entry.id   AF-A0A7J9KEC1-F1
#
_cell.length_a   1.000
_cell.length_b   1.000
_cell.length_c   1.000
_cell.angle_alpha   90.00
_cell.angle_beta   90.00
_cell.angle_gamma   90.00
#
_symmetry.space_group_name_H-M   'P 1'
#
loop_
_entity.id
_entity.type
_entity.pdbx_description
1 polymer ?
#
loop_
_entity_poly.entity_id
_entity_poly.type
_entity_poly.pdbx_seq_one_letter_code
_entity_poly.pdbx_strand_id
1 'polypeptide(L)'
;MGIRMVFYFILQLPWLIQSPSPFEAGEGGCKETCENVSIPYPFGIKRGCYHNSWFRVTCNKTINGTKPFISRINMELLPSYWSVEDNRVTVNNPVTYLNCDDKGNNGTTSSSSVNLQGSPFFLSEQNIFGSVGCGYLAIIFRNNQTDPIAACLQQRCEDPISSKLPGCLT
;
A
#
# COMPACT_ATOMS: atom_id res chain seq x y z
N MET A 1 49.16 -36.52 -30.07
CA MET A 1 47.94 -36.23 -30.87
C MET A 1 46.86 -35.78 -29.89
N GLY A 2 46.46 -34.51 -29.92
CA GLY A 2 45.42 -33.97 -29.03
C GLY A 2 44.39 -33.24 -29.87
N ILE A 3 43.13 -33.64 -29.77
CA ILE A 3 42.03 -33.08 -30.56
C ILE A 3 41.45 -31.88 -29.80
N ARG A 4 41.43 -30.72 -30.47
CA ARG A 4 40.72 -29.51 -30.02
C ARG A 4 39.22 -29.68 -30.27
N MET A 5 38.40 -29.23 -29.33
CA MET A 5 37.01 -28.87 -29.62
C MET A 5 36.73 -27.47 -29.05
N VAL A 6 36.41 -26.53 -29.94
CA VAL A 6 35.91 -25.19 -29.60
C VAL A 6 34.43 -25.19 -29.94
N PHE A 7 33.56 -25.06 -28.94
CA PHE A 7 32.11 -25.00 -29.13
C PHE A 7 31.66 -23.54 -29.16
N TYR A 8 31.24 -23.06 -30.33
CA TYR A 8 30.54 -21.79 -30.46
C TYR A 8 29.04 -22.04 -30.27
N PHE A 9 28.45 -21.48 -29.21
CA PHE A 9 27.00 -21.47 -29.02
C PHE A 9 26.44 -20.12 -29.47
N ILE A 10 26.07 -20.02 -30.75
CA ILE A 10 25.25 -18.91 -31.23
C ILE A 10 23.78 -19.28 -30.97
N LEU A 11 23.23 -18.82 -29.85
CA LEU A 11 21.79 -18.90 -29.57
C LEU A 11 21.10 -17.63 -30.08
N GLN A 12 20.82 -17.60 -31.37
CA GLN A 12 19.88 -16.65 -31.97
C GLN A 12 18.50 -17.30 -31.93
N LEU A 13 17.62 -16.80 -31.06
CA LEU A 13 16.18 -17.07 -31.14
C LEU A 13 15.45 -15.75 -31.42
N PRO A 14 15.46 -15.27 -32.69
CA PRO A 14 14.49 -14.27 -33.12
C PRO A 14 13.14 -14.97 -33.26
N TRP A 15 12.44 -15.17 -32.15
CA TRP A 15 11.01 -15.39 -32.22
C TRP A 15 10.36 -14.07 -32.61
N LEU A 16 10.10 -13.99 -33.91
CA LEU A 16 8.92 -13.41 -34.54
C LEU A 16 8.29 -12.28 -33.73
N ILE A 17 8.68 -11.07 -34.13
CA ILE A 17 7.86 -9.86 -34.22
C ILE A 17 6.40 -10.17 -33.87
N GLN A 18 6.06 -10.12 -32.59
CA GLN A 18 4.68 -9.90 -32.20
C GLN A 18 4.52 -8.40 -32.36
N SER A 19 3.97 -7.98 -33.51
CA SER A 19 3.40 -6.64 -33.59
C SER A 19 2.52 -6.48 -32.36
N PRO A 20 2.70 -5.47 -31.49
CA PRO A 20 1.64 -5.16 -30.55
C PRO A 20 0.41 -4.97 -31.42
N SER A 21 -0.59 -5.84 -31.25
CA SER A 21 -1.94 -5.52 -31.68
C SER A 21 -2.19 -4.10 -31.21
N PRO A 22 -2.76 -3.19 -32.03
CA PRO A 22 -3.20 -1.92 -31.52
C PRO A 22 -3.97 -2.25 -30.26
N PHE A 23 -3.46 -1.76 -29.14
CA PHE A 23 -4.15 -1.81 -27.89
C PHE A 23 -5.43 -1.03 -28.22
N GLU A 24 -6.51 -1.74 -28.56
CA GLU A 24 -7.86 -1.20 -28.50
C GLU A 24 -8.18 -1.01 -27.00
N ALA A 25 -7.37 -0.18 -26.33
CA ALA A 25 -7.95 0.85 -25.49
C ALA A 25 -8.58 1.86 -26.45
N GLY A 26 -9.65 1.42 -27.12
CA GLY A 26 -10.68 2.35 -27.52
C GLY A 26 -11.12 3.09 -26.27
N GLU A 27 -11.57 4.32 -26.45
CA GLU A 27 -12.11 5.26 -25.46
C GLU A 27 -13.29 4.71 -24.60
N GLY A 28 -13.47 3.39 -24.48
CA GLY A 28 -14.38 2.70 -23.57
C GLY A 28 -13.91 1.33 -23.01
N GLY A 29 -12.67 0.88 -23.25
CA GLY A 29 -12.25 -0.52 -22.99
C GLY A 29 -12.09 -0.96 -21.53
N CYS A 30 -11.68 -0.05 -20.64
CA CYS A 30 -11.38 -0.35 -19.23
C CYS A 30 -12.08 0.61 -18.27
N LYS A 31 -13.36 0.89 -18.52
CA LYS A 31 -14.20 1.57 -17.54
C LYS A 31 -14.73 0.54 -16.54
N GLU A 32 -13.96 0.36 -15.47
CA GLU A 32 -14.30 -0.59 -14.41
C GLU A 32 -14.82 0.13 -13.17
N THR A 33 -15.81 -0.47 -12.53
CA THR A 33 -16.38 0.04 -11.28
C THR A 33 -16.48 -1.07 -10.25
N CYS A 34 -16.31 -0.70 -8.99
CA CYS A 34 -16.58 -1.53 -7.83
C CYS A 34 -17.73 -0.90 -7.08
N GLU A 35 -18.94 -1.40 -7.30
CA GLU A 35 -20.18 -0.74 -6.86
C GLU A 35 -20.23 0.71 -7.39
N ASN A 36 -20.15 1.72 -6.53
CA ASN A 36 -20.16 3.14 -6.92
C ASN A 36 -18.77 3.76 -7.06
N VAL A 37 -17.69 2.96 -7.03
CA VAL A 37 -16.31 3.43 -7.10
C VAL A 37 -15.73 3.18 -8.48
N SER A 38 -15.36 4.25 -9.20
CA SER A 38 -14.65 4.14 -10.48
C SER A 38 -13.20 3.72 -10.26
N ILE A 39 -12.71 2.78 -11.07
CA ILE A 39 -11.34 2.26 -11.03
C ILE A 39 -10.63 2.68 -12.32
N PRO A 40 -9.89 3.80 -12.33
CA PRO A 40 -9.08 4.20 -13.46
C PRO A 40 -7.77 3.42 -13.55
N TYR A 41 -7.26 3.30 -14.78
CA TYR A 41 -5.88 2.90 -15.05
C TYR A 41 -4.90 3.79 -14.24
N PRO A 42 -3.82 3.26 -13.63
CA PRO A 42 -3.23 1.93 -13.83
C PRO A 42 -3.89 0.78 -13.06
N PHE A 43 -4.90 1.05 -12.26
CA PHE A 43 -5.63 0.03 -11.51
C PHE A 43 -6.75 -0.60 -12.35
N GLY A 44 -7.10 -1.85 -12.03
CA GLY A 44 -8.14 -2.57 -12.75
C GLY A 44 -8.49 -3.92 -12.13
N ILE A 45 -9.70 -4.40 -12.40
CA ILE A 45 -10.26 -5.68 -11.96
C ILE A 45 -9.94 -6.77 -12.99
N LYS A 46 -10.29 -6.54 -14.26
CA LYS A 46 -10.12 -7.52 -15.34
C LYS A 46 -8.68 -7.52 -15.85
N ARG A 47 -8.25 -8.69 -16.30
CA ARG A 47 -6.96 -8.85 -16.99
C ARG A 47 -6.96 -7.98 -18.24
N GLY A 48 -5.89 -7.19 -18.42
CA GLY A 48 -5.77 -6.22 -19.50
C GLY A 48 -6.18 -4.79 -19.11
N CYS A 49 -6.86 -4.60 -17.97
CA CYS A 49 -7.27 -3.27 -17.48
C CYS A 49 -6.45 -2.72 -16.32
N TYR A 50 -5.49 -3.50 -15.80
CA TYR A 50 -4.48 -3.02 -14.86
C TYR A 50 -3.10 -3.06 -15.49
N HIS A 51 -2.21 -2.14 -15.10
CA HIS A 51 -0.85 -2.03 -15.63
C HIS A 51 -0.03 -3.30 -15.40
N ASN A 52 -0.03 -3.83 -14.18
CA ASN A 52 0.55 -5.12 -13.83
C ASN A 52 -0.12 -5.70 -12.58
N SER A 53 0.28 -6.89 -12.14
CA SER A 53 -0.37 -7.59 -11.04
C SER A 53 -0.35 -6.87 -9.67
N TRP A 54 0.49 -5.86 -9.46
CA TRP A 54 0.45 -4.99 -8.27
C TRP A 54 -0.72 -4.02 -8.27
N PHE A 55 -1.21 -3.65 -9.46
CA PHE A 55 -2.33 -2.74 -9.65
C PHE A 55 -3.68 -3.46 -9.79
N ARG A 56 -3.70 -4.78 -9.62
CA ARG A 56 -4.94 -5.55 -9.66
C ARG A 56 -5.83 -5.21 -8.46
N VAL A 57 -7.08 -4.89 -8.75
CA VAL A 57 -8.12 -4.59 -7.77
C VAL A 57 -9.09 -5.77 -7.64
N THR A 58 -9.54 -6.04 -6.42
CA THR A 58 -10.63 -6.97 -6.13
C THR A 58 -11.77 -6.24 -5.44
N CYS A 59 -13.00 -6.63 -5.76
CA CYS A 59 -14.20 -6.13 -5.10
C CYS A 59 -14.62 -7.11 -3.99
N ASN A 60 -14.36 -6.75 -2.75
CA ASN A 60 -14.62 -7.62 -1.60
C ASN A 60 -15.88 -7.16 -0.87
N LYS A 61 -16.73 -8.11 -0.46
CA LYS A 61 -17.90 -7.82 0.38
C LYS A 61 -17.46 -7.50 1.80
N THR A 62 -17.89 -6.37 2.33
CA THR A 62 -17.67 -5.95 3.71
C THR A 62 -19.00 -5.69 4.41
N ILE A 63 -18.97 -5.40 5.72
CA ILE A 63 -20.16 -5.04 6.50
C ILE A 63 -20.87 -3.81 5.89
N ASN A 64 -20.10 -2.90 5.29
CA ASN A 64 -20.58 -1.63 4.73
C ASN A 64 -20.66 -1.65 3.20
N GLY A 65 -20.92 -2.81 2.59
CA GLY A 65 -21.05 -2.96 1.13
C GLY A 65 -19.80 -3.52 0.45
N THR A 66 -19.79 -3.52 -0.89
CA THR A 66 -18.68 -4.05 -1.69
C THR A 66 -17.65 -2.96 -1.92
N LYS A 67 -16.40 -3.25 -1.56
CA LYS A 67 -15.32 -2.26 -1.58
C LYS A 67 -14.13 -2.72 -2.43
N PRO A 68 -13.45 -1.80 -3.13
CA PRO A 68 -12.26 -2.12 -3.90
C PRO A 68 -11.04 -2.30 -2.99
N PHE A 69 -10.21 -3.30 -3.26
CA PHE A 69 -8.96 -3.58 -2.56
C PHE A 69 -7.82 -3.78 -3.55
N ILE A 70 -6.63 -3.27 -3.24
CA ILE A 70 -5.39 -3.67 -3.94
C ILE A 70 -5.09 -5.11 -3.55
N SER A 71 -5.23 -6.02 -4.50
CA SER A 71 -5.28 -7.46 -4.25
C SER A 71 -4.03 -8.03 -3.58
N ARG A 72 -2.84 -7.50 -3.89
CA ARG A 72 -1.56 -8.04 -3.39
C ARG A 72 -1.19 -7.60 -1.97
N ILE A 73 -1.65 -6.42 -1.56
CA ILE A 73 -1.33 -5.85 -0.23
C ILE A 73 -2.56 -5.79 0.67
N ASN A 74 -3.72 -6.25 0.19
CA ASN A 74 -4.98 -6.31 0.91
C ASN A 74 -5.40 -4.96 1.55
N MET A 75 -5.17 -3.86 0.83
CA MET A 75 -5.51 -2.52 1.28
C MET A 75 -6.76 -2.02 0.55
N GLU A 76 -7.77 -1.57 1.29
CA GLU A 76 -8.99 -0.97 0.74
C GLU A 76 -8.65 0.36 0.06
N LEU A 77 -9.07 0.55 -1.19
CA LEU A 77 -8.96 1.81 -1.91
C LEU A 77 -10.12 2.74 -1.50
N LEU A 78 -9.79 3.94 -1.05
CA LEU A 78 -10.78 4.92 -0.63
C LEU A 78 -11.25 5.75 -1.84
N PRO A 79 -12.57 5.84 -2.10
CA PRO A 79 -13.11 6.49 -3.31
C PRO A 79 -12.78 7.97 -3.41
N SER A 80 -12.61 8.63 -2.27
CA SER A 80 -12.56 10.09 -2.16
C SER A 80 -11.27 10.72 -2.69
N TYR A 81 -10.21 9.95 -2.95
CA TYR A 81 -8.89 10.51 -3.24
C TYR A 81 -8.06 9.66 -4.22
N TRP A 82 -8.61 9.42 -5.41
CA TRP A 82 -7.80 9.03 -6.57
C TRP A 82 -7.27 10.30 -7.22
N SER A 83 -6.08 10.76 -6.82
CA SER A 83 -5.41 11.83 -7.56
C SER A 83 -4.55 11.19 -8.64
N VAL A 84 -5.18 10.87 -9.77
CA VAL A 84 -4.47 10.33 -10.94
C VAL A 84 -3.43 11.34 -11.44
N GLU A 85 -3.73 12.64 -11.36
CA GLU A 85 -2.81 13.72 -11.70
C GLU A 85 -1.56 13.72 -10.80
N ASP A 86 -1.73 13.47 -9.49
CA ASP A 86 -0.60 13.41 -8.55
C ASP A 86 0.04 12.01 -8.45
N ASN A 87 -0.40 11.03 -9.25
CA ASN A 87 0.00 9.62 -9.16
C ASN A 87 -0.19 9.03 -7.76
N ARG A 88 -1.29 9.38 -7.08
CA ARG A 88 -1.54 9.01 -5.68
C ARG A 88 -2.91 8.39 -5.48
N VAL A 89 -2.95 7.41 -4.59
CA VAL A 89 -4.17 6.76 -4.13
C VAL A 89 -4.21 6.77 -2.61
N THR A 90 -5.40 6.96 -2.06
CA THR A 90 -5.62 6.85 -0.61
C THR A 90 -6.18 5.47 -0.30
N VAL A 91 -5.61 4.85 0.72
CA VAL A 91 -5.97 3.51 1.16
C VAL A 91 -6.33 3.52 2.64
N ASN A 92 -7.18 2.58 3.06
CA ASN A 92 -7.51 2.39 4.46
C ASN A 92 -6.33 1.68 5.16
N ASN A 93 -5.55 2.44 5.94
CA ASN A 93 -4.43 1.91 6.70
C ASN A 93 -4.91 1.38 8.06
N PRO A 94 -4.51 0.17 8.49
CA PRO A 94 -4.94 -0.36 9.78
C PRO A 94 -4.45 0.49 10.96
N VAL A 95 -5.32 0.66 11.96
CA VAL A 95 -5.06 1.45 13.18
C VAL A 95 -4.64 0.50 14.30
N THR A 96 -3.53 0.82 14.97
CA THR A 96 -3.05 0.06 16.14
C THR A 96 -3.68 0.63 17.42
N TYR A 97 -4.16 -0.25 18.29
CA TYR A 97 -4.72 0.10 19.60
C TYR A 97 -3.85 -0.47 20.71
N LEU A 98 -3.60 0.30 21.76
CA LEU A 98 -2.86 -0.12 22.94
C LEU A 98 -3.68 0.20 24.18
N ASN A 99 -3.94 -0.82 25.02
CA ASN A 99 -4.66 -0.69 26.28
C ASN A 99 -5.99 0.07 26.15
N CYS A 100 -6.76 -0.23 25.09
CA CYS A 100 -8.11 0.27 24.93
C CYS A 100 -9.08 -0.84 25.39
N ASP A 101 -9.70 -0.65 26.55
CA ASP A 101 -10.54 -1.66 27.24
C ASP A 101 -11.65 -2.22 26.34
N ASP A 102 -12.27 -1.36 25.53
CA ASP A 102 -13.35 -1.74 24.60
C ASP A 102 -12.87 -2.52 23.36
N LYS A 103 -11.56 -2.56 23.11
CA LYS A 103 -10.96 -3.19 21.91
C LYS A 103 -10.27 -4.53 22.22
N GLY A 104 -10.35 -5.01 23.47
CA GLY A 104 -9.87 -6.34 23.87
C GLY A 104 -8.36 -6.53 23.83
N ASN A 105 -7.56 -5.46 23.72
CA ASN A 105 -6.10 -5.55 23.66
C ASN A 105 -5.49 -5.49 25.08
N ASN A 106 -5.47 -6.64 25.75
CA ASN A 106 -4.85 -6.86 27.07
C ASN A 106 -3.31 -6.97 26.98
N GLY A 107 -2.65 -6.00 26.36
CA GLY A 107 -1.20 -5.81 26.50
C GLY A 107 -0.30 -6.47 25.44
N THR A 108 -0.83 -7.06 24.37
CA THR A 108 -0.02 -7.52 23.23
C THR A 108 -0.27 -6.66 21.98
N THR A 109 0.73 -5.86 21.62
CA THR A 109 0.74 -5.06 20.39
C THR A 109 0.90 -5.97 19.17
N SER A 110 -0.19 -6.41 18.56
CA SER A 110 -0.14 -6.82 17.16
C SER A 110 0.08 -5.57 16.32
N SER A 111 1.36 -5.21 16.12
CA SER A 111 1.75 -4.07 15.28
C SER A 111 1.07 -4.19 13.93
N SER A 112 0.10 -3.33 13.66
CA SER A 112 -0.53 -3.28 12.35
C SER A 112 0.47 -2.67 11.38
N SER A 113 1.10 -3.53 10.57
CA SER A 113 2.10 -3.11 9.59
C SER A 113 1.67 -3.53 8.20
N VAL A 114 2.00 -2.70 7.21
CA VAL A 114 1.78 -2.99 5.80
C VAL A 114 3.14 -3.27 5.18
N ASN A 115 3.30 -4.45 4.58
CA ASN A 115 4.52 -4.80 3.87
C ASN A 115 4.43 -4.32 2.42
N LEU A 116 5.15 -3.24 2.10
CA LEU A 116 5.27 -2.70 0.75
C LEU A 116 6.54 -3.15 0.02
N GLN A 117 7.35 -4.02 0.63
CA GLN A 117 8.63 -4.47 0.07
C GLN A 117 8.43 -5.16 -1.29
N GLY A 118 9.18 -4.70 -2.30
CA GLY A 118 9.08 -5.21 -3.66
C GLY A 118 7.83 -4.77 -4.43
N SER A 119 6.95 -3.98 -3.81
CA SER A 119 5.84 -3.33 -4.49
C SER A 119 6.29 -2.01 -5.15
N PRO A 120 5.56 -1.51 -6.16
CA PRO A 120 5.82 -0.19 -6.74
C PRO A 120 5.28 0.96 -5.87
N PHE A 121 4.70 0.67 -4.70
CA PHE A 121 4.03 1.65 -3.85
C PHE A 121 4.96 2.14 -2.74
N PHE A 122 4.84 3.42 -2.41
CA PHE A 122 5.52 4.06 -1.29
C PHE A 122 4.54 4.95 -0.53
N LEU A 123 4.81 5.18 0.75
CA LEU A 123 4.03 6.13 1.55
C LEU A 123 4.40 7.55 1.13
N SER A 124 3.38 8.37 0.90
CA SER A 124 3.55 9.77 0.52
C SER A 124 3.94 10.63 1.73
N GLU A 125 4.72 11.68 1.50
CA GLU A 125 5.17 12.62 2.55
C GLU A 125 4.06 13.53 3.09
N GLN A 126 2.91 13.57 2.41
CA GLN A 126 1.74 14.33 2.86
C GLN A 126 0.87 13.53 3.83
N ASN A 127 1.26 12.29 4.15
CA ASN A 127 0.61 11.54 5.20
C ASN A 127 0.91 12.17 6.56
N ILE A 128 -0.11 12.28 7.41
CA ILE A 128 0.04 12.74 8.79
C ILE A 128 -0.01 11.53 9.71
N PHE A 129 1.04 11.36 10.51
CA PHE A 129 1.03 10.42 11.62
C PHE A 129 0.53 11.13 12.88
N GLY A 130 -0.35 10.45 13.62
CA GLY A 130 -0.87 10.93 14.89
C GLY A 130 -1.22 9.80 15.82
N SER A 131 -1.27 10.10 17.11
CA SER A 131 -1.76 9.20 18.14
C SER A 131 -2.72 9.94 19.07
N VAL A 132 -3.70 9.23 19.61
CA VAL A 132 -4.69 9.76 20.56
C VAL A 132 -4.60 8.96 21.86
N GLY A 133 -4.64 9.65 23.00
CA GLY A 133 -4.45 9.05 24.33
C GLY A 133 -3.57 9.92 25.23
N CYS A 134 -3.21 9.38 26.40
CA CYS A 134 -2.31 10.00 27.35
C CYS A 134 -1.29 8.99 27.89
N GLY A 135 -0.06 9.44 28.13
CA GLY A 135 1.01 8.65 28.75
C GLY A 135 1.72 7.64 27.85
N TYR A 136 1.42 7.58 26.55
CA TYR A 136 2.05 6.65 25.62
C TYR A 136 3.01 7.31 24.62
N LEU A 137 3.96 6.51 24.14
CA LEU A 137 4.86 6.82 23.03
C LEU A 137 4.49 5.93 21.85
N ALA A 138 4.07 6.53 20.74
CA ALA A 138 3.79 5.84 19.49
C ALA A 138 4.91 6.11 18.49
N ILE A 139 5.48 5.08 17.90
CA ILE A 139 6.59 5.20 16.94
C ILE A 139 6.25 4.40 15.68
N ILE A 140 6.45 4.99 14.51
CA ILE A 140 6.47 4.28 13.24
C ILE A 140 7.92 3.95 12.90
N PHE A 141 8.14 2.70 12.53
CA PHE A 141 9.41 2.24 12.00
C PHE A 141 9.27 1.88 10.52
N ARG A 142 10.28 2.22 9.72
CA ARG A 142 10.34 1.78 8.32
C ARG A 142 10.58 0.27 8.23
N ASN A 143 11.47 -0.25 9.07
CA ASN A 143 11.88 -1.65 9.11
C ASN A 143 11.90 -2.15 10.55
N ASN A 144 11.45 -3.39 10.77
CA ASN A 144 11.45 -4.20 12.00
C ASN A 144 12.06 -3.56 13.28
N GLN A 145 11.52 -2.41 13.69
CA GLN A 145 11.90 -1.60 14.86
C GLN A 145 13.33 -1.00 14.89
N THR A 146 14.03 -0.90 13.74
CA THR A 146 15.41 -0.40 13.70
C THR A 146 15.58 1.02 13.13
N ASP A 147 14.61 1.49 12.34
CA ASP A 147 14.67 2.78 11.64
C ASP A 147 13.39 3.58 11.94
N PRO A 148 13.36 4.38 13.03
CA PRO A 148 12.20 5.19 13.38
C PRO A 148 12.03 6.35 12.40
N ILE A 149 10.85 6.50 11.83
CA ILE A 149 10.53 7.56 10.84
C ILE A 149 9.55 8.60 11.37
N ALA A 150 8.78 8.28 12.40
CA ALA A 150 7.91 9.25 13.06
C ALA A 150 7.63 8.80 14.49
N ALA A 151 7.42 9.74 15.40
CA ALA A 151 7.09 9.46 16.79
C ALA A 151 6.14 10.50 17.36
N CYS A 152 5.18 10.07 18.18
CA CYS A 152 4.27 10.93 18.92
C CYS A 152 4.40 10.63 20.41
N LEU A 153 4.76 11.65 21.19
CA LEU A 153 4.80 11.60 22.65
C LEU A 153 3.55 12.25 23.22
N GLN A 154 2.74 11.47 23.94
CA GLN A 154 1.53 11.95 24.57
C GLN A 154 1.81 12.49 25.99
N GLN A 155 1.06 13.51 26.40
CA GLN A 155 1.12 14.04 27.76
C GLN A 155 0.62 13.00 28.76
N ARG A 156 1.16 13.02 29.99
CA ARG A 156 0.67 12.17 31.08
C ARG A 156 -0.74 12.57 31.51
N CYS A 157 -1.54 11.59 31.91
CA CYS A 157 -2.94 11.81 32.29
C CYS A 157 -3.10 12.62 33.59
N GLU A 158 -2.09 12.63 34.47
CA GLU A 158 -2.15 13.25 35.81
C GLU A 158 -1.32 14.54 35.95
N ASP A 159 -0.53 14.93 34.94
CA ASP A 159 0.36 16.10 35.03
C ASP A 159 -0.06 17.21 34.04
N PRO A 160 -0.77 18.27 34.49
CA PRO A 160 -1.04 19.44 33.66
C PRO A 160 0.21 20.30 33.36
N ILE A 161 1.34 20.05 34.03
CA ILE A 161 2.55 20.90 34.01
C ILE A 161 3.85 20.06 33.86
N SER A 162 3.84 18.94 33.15
CA SER A 162 5.11 18.25 32.82
C SER A 162 5.80 18.96 31.66
N SER A 163 7.01 19.45 31.89
CA SER A 163 7.86 20.28 31.02
C SER A 163 8.40 19.58 29.76
N LYS A 164 7.83 18.45 29.34
CA LYS A 164 8.11 17.85 28.03
C LYS A 164 6.97 18.19 27.08
N LEU A 165 7.26 19.01 26.07
CA LEU A 165 6.26 19.41 25.08
C LEU A 165 5.72 18.13 24.40
N PRO A 166 4.44 17.75 24.62
CA PRO A 166 3.84 16.65 23.89
C PRO A 166 3.75 17.06 22.42
N GLY A 167 3.83 16.07 21.52
CA GLY A 167 3.83 16.37 20.10
C GLY A 167 4.24 15.19 19.24
N CYS A 168 4.09 15.37 17.93
CA CYS A 168 4.52 14.42 16.92
C CYS A 168 5.71 15.01 16.14
N LEU A 169 6.68 14.15 15.89
CA LEU A 169 7.86 14.40 15.07
C LEU A 169 7.79 13.44 13.88
N THR A 170 8.06 13.97 12.69
CA THR A 170 8.06 13.26 11.39
C THR A 170 9.33 13.62 10.64
#